data_AF-A0ABD5UXX5-F1
#
_entry.id   AF-A0ABD5UXX5-F1
#
_cell.length_a   1.000
_cell.length_b   1.000
_cell.length_c   1.000
_cell.angle_alpha   90.00
_cell.angle_beta   90.00
_cell.angle_gamma   90.00
#
_symmetry.space_group_name_H-M   'P 1'
#
loop_
_entity.id
_entity.type
_entity.pdbx_description
1 polymer ?
#
loop_
_entity_poly.entity_id
_entity_poly.type
_entity_poly.pdbx_seq_one_letter_code
_entity_poly.pdbx_strand_id
1 'polypeptide(L)' 'MSRSSTPWDEPDTDSRDPVLPQARDALDGASSPDVMASVDATRSRSEFVIADVSREDAWMSVEETDAAVLEEWC' A
#
# COMPACT_ATOMS: atom_id res chain seq x y z
N MET A 1 28.79 40.06 19.45
CA MET A 1 28.65 38.90 18.55
C MET A 1 27.49 38.07 19.08
N SER A 2 26.28 38.36 18.63
CA SER A 2 25.07 37.63 19.06
C SER A 2 24.97 36.35 18.26
N ARG A 3 25.06 35.18 18.91
CA ARG A 3 24.78 33.89 18.26
C ARG A 3 23.25 33.79 18.17
N SER A 4 22.71 34.01 16.97
CA SER A 4 21.29 33.81 16.71
C SER A 4 21.03 32.30 16.65
N SER A 5 20.60 31.71 17.76
CA SER A 5 20.14 30.33 17.78
C SER A 5 18.88 30.22 16.94
N THR A 6 18.96 29.49 15.83
CA THR A 6 17.79 29.15 15.01
C THR A 6 16.91 28.14 15.74
N PRO A 7 15.57 28.27 15.66
CA PRO A 7 14.59 27.48 16.43
C PRO A 7 14.42 26.02 15.94
N TRP A 8 15.40 25.49 15.22
CA TRP A 8 15.38 24.14 14.65
C TRP A 8 16.43 23.21 15.28
N ASP A 9 17.10 23.65 16.34
CA ASP A 9 18.17 22.91 17.03
C ASP A 9 17.67 22.23 18.32
N GLU A 10 16.43 21.73 18.29
CA GLU A 10 15.91 20.82 19.31
C GLU A 10 15.52 19.52 18.61
N PRO A 11 16.36 18.47 18.67
CA PRO A 11 15.90 17.13 18.32
C PRO A 11 14.98 16.63 19.42
N ASP A 12 13.71 17.03 19.36
CA ASP A 12 12.63 16.27 19.97
C ASP A 12 12.40 15.02 19.11
N THR A 13 12.57 13.85 19.69
CA THR A 13 11.52 12.82 19.79
C THR A 13 12.14 11.55 20.39
N ASP A 14 11.87 11.38 21.69
CA ASP A 14 11.52 10.12 22.35
C ASP A 14 11.77 8.87 21.49
N SER A 15 12.83 8.11 21.78
CA SER A 15 13.09 6.78 21.23
C SER A 15 12.03 5.79 21.72
N ARG A 16 10.76 6.00 21.34
CA ARG A 16 9.79 4.93 21.33
C ARG A 16 10.22 4.02 20.19
N ASP A 17 10.92 2.96 20.55
CA ASP A 17 11.16 1.81 19.68
C ASP A 17 9.84 1.56 18.92
N PRO A 18 9.83 1.67 17.58
CA PRO A 18 8.66 1.23 16.84
C PRO A 18 8.49 -0.24 17.20
N VAL A 19 7.29 -0.63 17.64
CA VAL A 19 6.96 -2.03 17.91
C VAL A 19 7.16 -2.76 16.58
N LEU A 20 8.35 -3.31 16.39
CA LEU A 20 8.66 -4.14 15.24
C LEU A 20 7.77 -5.39 15.37
N PRO A 21 7.04 -5.78 14.32
CA PRO A 21 6.26 -7.01 14.34
C PRO A 21 7.18 -8.14 14.77
N GLN A 22 6.76 -8.88 15.80
CA GLN A 22 7.57 -9.92 16.41
C GLN A 22 7.80 -11.02 15.38
N ALA A 23 9.01 -11.58 15.29
CA ALA A 23 9.40 -12.66 14.36
C ALA A 23 8.53 -13.93 14.40
N ARG A 24 7.56 -13.98 15.31
CA ARG A 24 6.54 -15.02 15.46
C ARG A 24 5.42 -14.86 14.42
N ASP A 25 5.11 -13.63 14.00
CA ASP A 25 4.20 -13.35 12.87
C ASP A 25 4.84 -13.74 11.52
N ALA A 26 6.17 -13.83 11.46
CA ALA A 26 6.90 -14.21 10.25
C ALA A 26 6.84 -15.73 9.93
N LEU A 27 6.30 -16.54 10.83
CA LEU A 27 6.31 -18.02 10.74
C LEU A 27 4.92 -18.64 10.49
N ASP A 28 3.85 -17.84 10.36
CA ASP A 28 2.57 -18.32 9.82
C ASP A 28 2.61 -18.35 8.27
N GLY A 29 3.74 -18.83 7.76
CA GLY A 29 4.29 -18.63 6.42
C GLY A 29 3.65 -19.46 5.31
N ALA A 30 2.33 -19.48 5.24
CA ALA A 30 1.71 -19.43 3.92
C ALA A 30 1.68 -17.95 3.55
N SER A 31 2.76 -17.45 2.90
CA SER A 31 2.90 -16.05 2.49
C SER A 31 1.56 -15.51 2.01
N SER A 32 0.93 -14.65 2.82
CA SER A 32 -0.34 -14.04 2.44
C SER A 32 -0.14 -13.37 1.09
N PRO A 33 -1.03 -13.56 0.11
CA PRO A 33 -0.88 -12.93 -1.20
C PRO A 33 -0.77 -11.42 -1.02
N ASP A 34 0.26 -10.83 -1.63
CA ASP A 34 0.46 -9.38 -1.59
C ASP A 34 -0.30 -8.78 -2.78
N VAL A 35 -1.53 -8.34 -2.53
CA VAL A 35 -2.46 -7.94 -3.59
C VAL A 35 -2.54 -6.42 -3.72
N MET A 36 -2.30 -5.92 -4.93
CA MET A 36 -2.51 -4.53 -5.31
C MET A 36 -3.70 -4.42 -6.27
N ALA A 37 -4.46 -3.34 -6.15
CA ALA A 37 -5.51 -2.99 -7.09
C ALA A 37 -5.34 -1.55 -7.60
N SER A 38 -5.59 -1.33 -8.88
CA SER A 38 -5.49 -0.02 -9.53
C SER A 38 -6.47 0.13 -10.69
N VAL A 39 -6.67 1.37 -11.14
CA VAL A 39 -7.43 1.68 -12.36
C VAL A 39 -6.45 2.14 -13.43
N ASP A 40 -6.44 1.46 -14.58
CA ASP A 40 -5.75 1.92 -15.79
C ASP A 40 -6.74 2.74 -16.63
N ALA A 41 -6.54 4.06 -16.67
CA ALA A 41 -7.33 4.99 -17.46
C ALA A 41 -6.61 5.45 -18.75
N THR A 42 -5.46 4.85 -19.09
CA THR A 42 -4.64 5.27 -20.24
C THR A 42 -5.11 4.70 -21.57
N ARG A 43 -5.91 3.63 -21.53
CA ARG A 43 -6.50 2.99 -22.71
C ARG A 43 -7.79 3.68 -23.14
N SER A 44 -8.32 3.28 -24.29
CA SER A 44 -9.60 3.78 -24.80
C SER A 44 -10.80 3.41 -23.90
N ARG A 45 -10.62 2.50 -22.94
CA ARG A 45 -11.58 2.12 -21.90
C ARG A 45 -10.83 2.01 -20.57
N SER A 46 -11.46 2.44 -19.48
CA SER A 46 -10.91 2.23 -18.13
C SER A 46 -10.96 0.75 -17.78
N GLU A 47 -9.88 0.23 -17.22
CA GLU A 47 -9.79 -1.16 -16.74
C GLU A 47 -9.43 -1.17 -15.25
N PHE A 48 -10.08 -2.04 -14.48
CA PHE A 48 -9.70 -2.33 -13.10
C PHE A 48 -8.72 -3.50 -13.09
N VAL A 49 -7.53 -3.29 -12.55
CA VAL A 49 -6.43 -4.27 -12.52
C VAL A 49 -6.22 -4.74 -11.09
N ILE A 50 -6.22 -6.05 -10.89
CA ILE A 50 -5.89 -6.72 -9.62
C ILE A 50 -4.68 -7.60 -9.88
N ALA A 51 -3.61 -7.41 -9.10
CA ALA A 51 -2.39 -8.20 -9.23
C ALA A 51 -1.92 -8.69 -7.86
N ASP A 52 -1.57 -9.97 -7.78
CA ASP A 52 -0.73 -10.48 -6.71
C ASP A 52 0.74 -10.19 -7.05
N VAL A 53 1.31 -9.18 -6.42
CA VAL A 53 2.67 -8.70 -6.71
C VAL A 53 3.76 -9.64 -6.18
N SER A 54 3.38 -10.64 -5.39
CA SER A 54 4.30 -11.68 -4.90
C SER A 54 4.54 -12.80 -5.92
N ARG A 55 3.77 -12.84 -7.01
CA ARG A 55 3.79 -13.92 -8.01
C ARG A 55 3.89 -13.36 -9.43
N GLU A 56 4.59 -14.09 -10.29
CA GLU A 56 4.64 -13.77 -11.71
C GLU A 56 3.34 -14.17 -12.40
N ASP A 57 2.91 -13.32 -13.33
CA ASP A 57 1.73 -13.54 -14.19
C ASP A 57 0.41 -13.81 -13.42
N ALA A 58 0.35 -13.39 -12.15
CA ALA A 58 -0.80 -13.55 -11.27
C ALA A 58 -1.62 -12.25 -11.20
N TRP A 59 -2.20 -11.86 -12.33
CA TRP A 59 -3.00 -10.65 -12.43
C TRP A 59 -4.24 -10.86 -13.30
N MET A 60 -5.24 -10.02 -13.10
CA MET A 60 -6.42 -9.96 -13.96
C MET A 60 -6.82 -8.49 -14.17
N SER A 61 -7.42 -8.21 -15.33
CA SER A 61 -8.10 -6.95 -15.58
C SER A 61 -9.56 -7.18 -15.96
N VAL A 62 -10.40 -6.24 -15.57
CA VAL A 62 -11.84 -6.22 -15.87
C VAL A 62 -12.18 -4.85 -16.43
N GLU A 63 -12.99 -4.80 -17.50
CA GLU A 63 -13.47 -3.53 -18.04
C GLU A 63 -14.38 -2.83 -17.00
N GLU A 64 -14.35 -1.50 -16.96
CA GLU A 64 -15.23 -0.72 -16.06
C GLU A 64 -16.70 -1.10 -16.18
N THR A 65 -17.18 -1.45 -17.38
CA THR A 65 -18.58 -1.86 -17.62
C THR A 65 -18.95 -3.22 -17.05
N ASP A 66 -17.95 -4.06 -16.76
CA ASP A 66 -18.12 -5.40 -16.18
C ASP A 66 -17.89 -5.39 -14.66
N ALA A 67 -17.42 -4.27 -14.10
CA ALA A 67 -17.27 -4.09 -12.66
C ALA A 67 -18.63 -3.78 -12.01
N ALA A 68 -18.90 -4.41 -10.85
CA ALA A 68 -20.10 -4.12 -10.08
C ALA A 68 -20.10 -2.66 -9.59
N VAL A 69 -21.21 -1.94 -9.78
CA VAL A 69 -21.35 -0.56 -9.28
C VAL A 69 -21.58 -0.55 -7.78
N LEU A 70 -21.28 0.57 -7.11
CA LEU A 70 -21.35 0.66 -5.64
C LEU A 70 -22.72 0.27 -5.08
N GLU A 71 -23.81 0.57 -5.80
CA GLU A 71 -25.16 0.18 -5.41
C GLU A 71 -25.39 -1.34 -5.39
N GLU A 72 -24.55 -2.13 -6.03
CA GLU A 72 -24.60 -3.59 -6.09
C GLU A 72 -23.75 -4.27 -5.00
N TRP A 73 -22.98 -3.50 -4.24
CA TRP A 73 -22.13 -3.99 -3.16
C TRP A 73 -22.98 -4.06 -1.89
N CYS A 74 -23.65 -5.20 -1.66
CA CYS A 74 -24.51 -5.44 -0.50
C CYS A 74 -23.84 -5.16 0.86
#